data_AF-A0A8S1L2M4-F1
#
_entry.id   AF-A0A8S1L2M4-F1
#
_cell.length_a   1.000
_cell.length_b   1.000
_cell.length_c   1.000
_cell.angle_alpha   90.00
_cell.angle_beta   90.00
_cell.angle_gamma   90.00
#
_symmetry.space_group_name_H-M   'P 1'
#
loop_
_entity.id
_entity.type
_entity.pdbx_description
1 polymer ?
#
loop_
_entity_poly.entity_id
_entity_poly.type
_entity_poly.pdbx_seq_one_letter_code
_entity_poly.pdbx_strand_id
1 'polypeptide(L)'
;MIKPGDCSHQFCKECIIMYLQEAIKSGSVFKITCPTCNIEYNALIIKQYCEDLYPKYLELKQKAIITCSVCKENLQTHKCGSNVCKKCGEIHNGDCSQRCPNCLIPIEKISGCNHMVCKCKYEFCWICKGKFNYGTYLDVHFLVQ
;
A
#
# COMPACT_ATOMS: atom_id res chain seq x y z
N MET A 1 11.70 -27.34 4.46
CA MET A 1 10.66 -26.63 3.68
C MET A 1 9.91 -25.69 4.60
N ILE A 2 9.51 -24.51 4.14
CA ILE A 2 8.78 -23.49 4.90
C ILE A 2 7.50 -23.08 4.19
N LYS A 3 6.52 -22.60 4.95
CA LYS A 3 5.31 -21.94 4.46
C LYS A 3 5.41 -20.45 4.83
N PRO A 4 5.90 -19.58 3.92
CA PRO A 4 6.25 -18.22 4.29
C PRO A 4 5.04 -17.29 4.46
N GLY A 5 3.92 -17.51 3.74
CA GLY A 5 2.74 -16.63 3.80
C GLY A 5 1.42 -17.37 3.99
N ASP A 6 0.32 -16.64 3.82
CA ASP A 6 -1.05 -17.11 4.08
C ASP A 6 -1.62 -17.99 2.94
N CYS A 7 -0.81 -18.94 2.46
CA CYS A 7 -1.16 -19.91 1.42
C CYS A 7 -0.66 -21.31 1.80
N SER A 8 -1.07 -22.37 1.11
CA SER A 8 -0.63 -23.75 1.40
C SER A 8 0.74 -24.11 0.80
N HIS A 9 1.34 -23.23 -0.02
CA HIS A 9 2.56 -23.54 -0.77
C HIS A 9 3.80 -23.55 0.12
N GLN A 10 4.67 -24.54 -0.12
CA GLN A 10 5.89 -24.76 0.63
C GLN A 10 7.13 -24.67 -0.26
N PHE A 11 8.20 -24.13 0.29
CA PHE A 11 9.44 -23.87 -0.47
C PHE A 11 10.67 -24.19 0.38
N CYS A 12 11.83 -24.38 -0.27
CA CYS A 12 13.09 -24.43 0.46
C CYS A 12 13.39 -23.05 1.05
N LYS A 13 14.05 -22.99 2.23
CA LYS A 13 14.29 -21.71 2.92
C LYS A 13 15.20 -20.81 2.08
N GLU A 14 16.24 -21.41 1.51
CA GLU A 14 17.21 -20.78 0.63
C GLU A 14 16.53 -20.22 -0.63
N CYS A 15 15.56 -20.95 -1.18
CA CYS A 15 14.80 -20.56 -2.37
C CYS A 15 13.99 -19.28 -2.11
N ILE A 16 13.32 -19.20 -0.95
CA ILE A 16 12.56 -18.01 -0.56
C ILE A 16 13.50 -16.84 -0.31
N ILE A 17 14.62 -17.03 0.40
CA ILE A 17 15.60 -15.97 0.63
C ILE A 17 16.09 -15.42 -0.71
N MET A 18 16.52 -16.28 -1.64
CA MET A 18 17.02 -15.87 -2.95
C MET A 18 15.95 -15.14 -3.77
N TYR A 19 14.72 -15.66 -3.79
CA TYR A 19 13.58 -15.01 -4.45
C TYR A 19 13.31 -13.60 -3.90
N LEU A 20 13.24 -13.46 -2.57
CA LEU A 20 12.98 -12.18 -1.91
C LEU A 20 14.11 -11.18 -2.15
N GLN A 21 15.37 -11.64 -2.07
CA GLN A 21 16.53 -10.80 -2.34
C GLN A 21 16.51 -10.26 -3.77
N GLU A 22 16.21 -11.11 -4.76
CA GLU A 22 16.15 -10.69 -6.16
C GLU A 22 14.98 -9.71 -6.42
N ALA A 23 13.82 -9.95 -5.81
CA ALA A 23 12.68 -9.04 -5.89
C ALA A 23 13.02 -7.64 -5.33
N ILE A 24 13.74 -7.56 -4.21
CA ILE A 24 14.17 -6.28 -3.62
C ILE A 24 15.28 -5.62 -4.45
N LYS A 25 16.26 -6.40 -4.94
CA LYS A 25 17.39 -5.88 -5.72
C LYS A 25 16.95 -5.32 -7.07
N SER A 26 16.01 -5.98 -7.74
CA SER A 26 15.43 -5.56 -9.03
C SER A 26 14.45 -4.39 -8.93
N GLY A 27 14.10 -3.95 -7.71
CA GLY A 27 13.11 -2.89 -7.50
C GLY A 27 11.65 -3.36 -7.63
N SER A 28 11.42 -4.66 -7.78
CA SER A 28 10.10 -5.30 -7.91
C SER A 28 9.38 -5.44 -6.56
N VAL A 29 9.40 -4.40 -5.71
CA VAL A 29 8.84 -4.45 -4.35
C VAL A 29 7.35 -4.16 -4.28
N PHE A 30 6.74 -3.68 -5.37
CA PHE A 30 5.36 -3.20 -5.37
C PHE A 30 4.35 -4.31 -5.07
N LYS A 31 4.67 -5.56 -5.44
CA LYS A 31 3.93 -6.78 -5.10
C LYS A 31 4.88 -7.97 -5.07
N ILE A 32 5.53 -8.19 -3.92
CA ILE A 32 6.23 -9.46 -3.67
C ILE A 32 5.18 -10.50 -3.30
N THR A 33 5.07 -11.57 -4.08
CA THR A 33 3.98 -12.55 -3.96
C THR A 33 4.51 -13.96 -3.83
N CYS A 34 3.64 -14.87 -3.41
CA CYS A 34 3.94 -16.29 -3.47
C CYS A 34 4.24 -16.71 -4.91
N PRO A 35 5.38 -17.39 -5.17
CA PRO A 35 5.78 -17.84 -6.51
C PRO A 35 4.76 -18.74 -7.24
N THR A 36 3.74 -19.24 -6.53
CA THR A 36 2.76 -20.20 -7.07
C THR A 36 1.33 -19.66 -7.09
N CYS A 37 0.94 -18.72 -6.23
CA CYS A 37 -0.49 -18.38 -6.06
C CYS A 37 -0.81 -16.90 -5.91
N ASN A 38 0.13 -16.00 -6.25
CA ASN A 38 -0.06 -14.55 -6.27
C ASN A 38 -0.49 -13.90 -4.93
N ILE A 39 -0.61 -14.67 -3.85
CA ILE A 39 -0.86 -14.14 -2.51
C ILE A 39 0.34 -13.29 -2.10
N GLU A 40 0.11 -12.03 -1.77
CA GLU A 40 1.16 -11.08 -1.38
C GLU A 40 1.79 -11.48 -0.04
N TYR A 41 3.12 -11.36 0.04
CA TYR A 41 3.82 -11.50 1.31
C TYR A 41 3.77 -10.19 2.08
N ASN A 42 3.35 -10.27 3.35
CA ASN A 42 3.38 -9.13 4.25
C ASN A 42 4.83 -8.73 4.60
N ALA A 43 4.99 -7.53 5.16
CA ALA A 43 6.30 -6.97 5.48
C ALA A 43 7.08 -7.79 6.53
N LEU A 44 6.39 -8.50 7.44
CA LEU A 44 7.05 -9.31 8.48
C LEU A 44 7.79 -10.51 7.87
N ILE A 45 7.23 -11.12 6.83
CA ILE A 45 7.89 -12.19 6.07
C ILE A 45 9.20 -11.66 5.47
N ILE A 46 9.16 -10.48 4.85
CA ILE A 46 10.34 -9.84 4.27
C ILE A 46 11.39 -9.56 5.35
N LYS A 47 10.98 -9.00 6.49
CA LYS A 47 11.87 -8.74 7.62
C LYS A 47 12.50 -10.03 8.16
N GLN A 48 11.72 -11.09 8.29
CA GLN A 48 12.17 -12.38 8.84
C GLN A 48 13.24 -13.04 7.97
N TYR A 49 13.10 -12.99 6.65
CA TYR A 49 13.98 -13.74 5.73
C TYR A 49 15.03 -12.87 5.02
N CYS A 50 14.89 -11.54 5.08
CA CYS A 50 15.76 -10.57 4.41
C CYS A 50 16.00 -9.34 5.29
N GLU A 51 16.37 -9.55 6.56
CA GLU A 51 16.57 -8.47 7.54
C GLU A 51 17.53 -7.38 7.04
N ASP A 52 18.68 -7.77 6.48
CA ASP A 52 19.69 -6.85 5.94
C ASP A 52 19.17 -5.98 4.78
N LEU A 53 18.19 -6.47 4.02
CA LEU A 53 17.58 -5.75 2.88
C LEU A 53 16.27 -5.07 3.25
N TYR A 54 15.76 -5.26 4.46
CA TYR A 54 14.50 -4.72 4.91
C TYR A 54 14.44 -3.17 4.84
N PRO A 55 15.51 -2.42 5.20
CA PRO A 55 15.53 -0.96 5.02
C PRO A 55 15.34 -0.55 3.55
N LYS A 56 16.00 -1.24 2.61
CA LYS A 56 15.85 -0.99 1.16
C LYS A 56 14.44 -1.31 0.67
N TYR A 57 13.84 -2.39 1.18
CA TYR A 57 12.44 -2.71 0.89
C TYR A 57 11.49 -1.58 1.32
N LEU A 58 11.66 -1.03 2.53
CA LEU A 58 10.86 0.10 3.02
C LEU A 58 11.05 1.35 2.16
N GLU A 59 12.30 1.70 1.84
CA GLU A 59 12.62 2.84 0.98
C GLU A 59 11.93 2.73 -0.39
N LEU A 60 12.05 1.56 -1.04
CA LEU A 60 11.43 1.33 -2.34
C LEU A 60 9.89 1.34 -2.26
N LYS A 61 9.31 0.80 -1.19
CA LYS A 61 7.85 0.82 -0.96
C LYS A 61 7.35 2.24 -0.72
N GLN A 62 8.12 3.07 -0.02
CA GLN A 62 7.79 4.48 0.19
C GLN A 62 7.91 5.28 -1.12
N LYS A 63 9.00 5.10 -1.88
CA LYS A 63 9.18 5.73 -3.20
C LYS A 63 8.02 5.41 -4.13
N ALA A 64 7.62 4.15 -4.19
CA ALA A 64 6.46 3.69 -4.96
C ALA A 64 5.15 4.43 -4.62
N ILE A 65 4.91 4.80 -3.36
CA ILE A 65 3.72 5.54 -2.92
C ILE A 65 3.80 7.01 -3.33
N ILE A 66 4.99 7.60 -3.28
CA ILE A 66 5.20 9.04 -3.57
C ILE A 66 5.61 9.30 -5.02
N THR A 67 5.69 8.30 -5.87
CA THR A 67 6.06 8.45 -7.28
C THR A 67 4.80 8.60 -8.14
N CYS A 68 4.77 9.64 -8.98
CA CYS A 68 3.70 9.86 -9.94
C CYS A 68 3.62 8.70 -10.92
N SER A 69 2.45 8.07 -11.03
CA SER A 69 2.24 6.93 -11.93
C SER A 69 2.45 7.30 -13.41
N VAL A 70 2.23 8.58 -13.76
CA VAL A 70 2.34 9.14 -15.12
C VAL A 70 3.78 9.53 -15.47
N CYS A 71 4.37 10.49 -14.74
CA CYS A 71 5.68 11.06 -15.09
C CYS A 71 6.85 10.51 -14.27
N LYS A 72 6.61 9.59 -13.32
CA LYS A 72 7.62 8.99 -12.42
C LYS A 72 8.36 9.97 -11.48
N GLU A 73 7.97 11.24 -11.50
CA GLU A 73 8.47 12.26 -10.59
C GLU A 73 7.86 12.15 -9.19
N ASN A 74 8.51 12.73 -8.20
CA ASN A 74 8.03 12.74 -6.82
C ASN A 74 6.77 13.63 -6.67
N LEU A 75 5.65 13.02 -6.23
CA LEU A 75 4.35 13.66 -5.99
C LEU A 75 4.39 14.81 -4.99
N GLN A 76 5.40 14.85 -4.11
CA GLN A 76 5.57 15.91 -3.13
C GLN A 76 6.21 17.16 -3.72
N THR A 77 7.00 17.04 -4.80
CA THR A 77 7.82 18.14 -5.33
C THR A 77 7.50 18.52 -6.77
N HIS A 78 6.79 17.67 -7.52
CA HIS A 78 6.54 17.87 -8.95
C HIS A 78 5.17 18.48 -9.25
N LYS A 79 5.12 19.41 -10.22
CA LYS A 79 3.91 20.06 -10.74
C LYS A 79 3.52 19.44 -12.09
N CYS A 80 3.07 18.19 -12.06
CA CYS A 80 2.42 17.56 -13.20
C CYS A 80 1.12 18.35 -13.46
N GLY A 81 0.84 18.74 -14.72
CA GLY A 81 -0.30 19.60 -15.11
C GLY A 81 -1.71 19.02 -14.84
N SER A 82 -1.82 18.04 -13.96
CA SER A 82 -3.05 17.49 -13.42
C SER A 82 -3.30 18.13 -12.06
N ASN A 83 -4.43 18.83 -11.87
CA ASN A 83 -4.78 19.45 -10.59
C ASN A 83 -4.91 18.40 -9.47
N VAL A 84 -3.83 18.18 -8.72
CA VAL A 84 -3.85 17.32 -7.53
C VAL A 84 -4.50 18.12 -6.39
N CYS A 85 -5.68 17.68 -5.89
CA CYS A 85 -6.39 18.34 -4.78
C CYS A 85 -5.48 18.30 -3.53
N LYS A 86 -4.99 19.47 -3.07
CA LYS A 86 -4.15 19.60 -1.85
C LYS A 86 -4.81 19.02 -0.59
N LYS A 87 -6.12 18.75 -0.63
CA LYS A 87 -6.92 18.18 0.48
C LYS A 87 -6.96 16.65 0.47
N CYS A 88 -6.83 15.99 -0.68
CA CYS A 88 -6.98 14.53 -0.79
C CYS A 88 -5.89 13.80 -1.61
N GLY A 89 -5.06 14.50 -2.38
CA GLY A 89 -3.97 13.91 -3.15
C GLY A 89 -4.37 13.27 -4.49
N GLU A 90 -5.63 13.40 -4.92
CA GLU A 90 -6.14 12.86 -6.19
C GLU A 90 -6.30 13.94 -7.28
N ILE A 91 -6.30 13.53 -8.55
CA ILE A 91 -6.47 14.41 -9.71
C ILE A 91 -7.97 14.60 -9.98
N HIS A 92 -8.50 15.80 -9.72
CA HIS A 92 -9.89 16.14 -10.07
C HIS A 92 -10.13 17.67 -10.16
N ASN A 93 -11.20 18.09 -10.86
CA ASN A 93 -11.54 19.50 -11.13
C ASN A 93 -12.50 20.11 -10.08
N GLY A 94 -12.19 19.96 -8.79
CA GLY A 94 -13.02 20.49 -7.70
C GLY A 94 -13.94 19.46 -7.02
N ASP A 95 -14.67 19.94 -6.01
CA ASP A 95 -15.45 19.21 -5.00
C ASP A 95 -14.87 17.85 -4.54
N CYS A 96 -14.03 17.87 -3.50
CA CYS A 96 -13.36 16.67 -2.96
C CYS A 96 -14.36 15.82 -2.11
N SER A 97 -15.50 15.41 -2.71
CA SER A 97 -16.44 14.40 -2.21
C SER A 97 -16.08 13.03 -2.78
N GLN A 98 -16.21 11.96 -1.99
CA GLN A 98 -15.87 10.61 -2.45
C GLN A 98 -17.03 9.64 -2.20
N ARG A 99 -17.15 8.62 -3.03
CA ARG A 99 -18.22 7.63 -2.90
C ARG A 99 -17.86 6.56 -1.88
N CYS A 100 -18.87 6.10 -1.13
CA CYS A 100 -18.74 4.89 -0.32
C CYS A 100 -18.40 3.69 -1.24
N PRO A 101 -17.35 2.91 -0.97
CA PRO A 101 -17.03 1.73 -1.77
C PRO A 101 -18.08 0.60 -1.67
N ASN A 102 -18.95 0.63 -0.65
CA ASN A 102 -20.02 -0.35 -0.47
C ASN A 102 -21.35 0.07 -1.12
N CYS A 103 -21.80 1.30 -0.89
CA CYS A 103 -23.13 1.75 -1.35
C CYS A 103 -23.12 2.91 -2.35
N LEU A 104 -21.93 3.40 -2.74
CA LEU A 104 -21.70 4.45 -3.73
C LEU A 104 -22.30 5.84 -3.44
N ILE A 105 -22.92 6.02 -2.26
CA ILE A 105 -23.41 7.31 -1.79
C ILE A 105 -22.21 8.26 -1.58
N PRO A 106 -22.29 9.53 -2.03
CA PRO A 106 -21.27 10.54 -1.77
C PRO A 106 -21.09 10.79 -0.27
N ILE A 107 -19.84 10.90 0.14
CA ILE A 107 -19.40 11.18 1.50
C ILE A 107 -18.37 12.31 1.40
N GLU A 108 -18.51 13.31 2.25
CA GLU A 108 -17.51 14.36 2.40
C GLU A 108 -16.45 13.96 3.43
N LYS A 109 -15.20 14.37 3.21
CA LYS A 109 -14.15 14.10 4.19
C LYS A 109 -14.42 14.90 5.45
N ILE A 110 -14.55 14.21 6.58
CA ILE A 110 -14.45 14.85 7.88
C ILE A 110 -12.96 15.13 8.12
N SER A 111 -12.62 16.39 8.43
CA SER A 111 -11.22 16.81 8.57
C SER A 111 -10.44 15.94 9.58
N GLY A 112 -9.17 15.65 9.29
CA GLY A 112 -8.22 15.07 10.24
C GLY A 112 -8.19 13.54 10.37
N CYS A 113 -9.20 12.80 9.92
CA CYS A 113 -9.20 11.32 9.99
C CYS A 113 -9.39 10.68 8.61
N ASN A 114 -8.63 9.62 8.31
CA ASN A 114 -8.86 8.82 7.10
C ASN A 114 -9.75 7.60 7.38
N HIS A 115 -10.12 7.32 8.63
CA HIS A 115 -11.18 6.36 8.96
C HIS A 115 -12.53 6.99 8.68
N MET A 116 -13.27 6.41 7.76
CA MET A 116 -14.57 6.94 7.31
C MET A 116 -15.64 5.91 7.59
N VAL A 117 -16.72 6.36 8.22
CA VAL A 117 -17.91 5.54 8.47
C VAL A 117 -19.04 6.08 7.60
N CYS A 118 -19.51 5.27 6.64
CA CYS A 118 -20.66 5.64 5.82
C CYS A 118 -21.97 5.52 6.63
N LYS A 119 -23.03 6.22 6.19
CA LYS A 119 -24.41 6.00 6.67
C LYS A 119 -24.89 4.54 6.49
N CYS A 120 -24.35 3.81 5.53
CA CYS A 120 -24.60 2.36 5.38
C CYS A 120 -23.82 1.49 6.39
N LYS A 121 -23.13 2.13 7.35
CA LYS A 121 -22.27 1.52 8.38
C LYS A 121 -20.99 0.87 7.85
N TYR A 122 -20.69 0.98 6.56
CA TYR A 122 -19.42 0.52 6.02
C TYR A 122 -18.29 1.44 6.44
N GLU A 123 -17.27 0.86 7.06
CA GLU A 123 -16.07 1.56 7.49
C GLU A 123 -14.94 1.35 6.47
N PHE A 124 -14.31 2.43 6.04
CA PHE A 124 -13.27 2.38 5.01
C PHE A 124 -12.18 3.44 5.21
N CYS A 125 -11.02 3.20 4.62
CA CYS A 125 -9.96 4.21 4.55
C CYS A 125 -10.26 5.20 3.42
N TRP A 126 -10.28 6.49 3.74
CA TRP A 126 -10.50 7.57 2.80
C TRP A 126 -9.48 7.56 1.65
N ILE A 127 -8.23 7.20 1.96
CA ILE A 127 -7.10 7.17 1.02
C ILE A 127 -7.19 5.95 0.10
N CYS A 128 -7.22 4.73 0.66
CA CYS A 128 -7.07 3.51 -0.15
C CYS A 128 -8.39 2.85 -0.58
N LYS A 129 -9.54 3.35 -0.11
CA LYS A 129 -10.88 2.76 -0.33
C LYS A 129 -11.10 1.34 0.17
N GLY A 130 -10.08 0.74 0.77
CA GLY A 130 -10.16 -0.54 1.44
C GLY A 130 -11.05 -0.48 2.68
N LYS A 131 -11.61 -1.64 3.03
CA LYS A 131 -12.31 -1.86 4.31
C LYS A 131 -11.41 -1.43 5.45
N PHE A 132 -11.94 -0.65 6.38
CA PHE A 132 -11.17 -0.23 7.54
C PHE A 132 -11.00 -1.41 8.50
N ASN A 133 -9.76 -1.69 8.87
CA ASN A 133 -9.42 -2.63 9.91
C ASN A 133 -8.26 -2.02 10.70
N TYR A 134 -8.49 -1.80 12.00
CA TYR A 134 -7.57 -1.11 12.91
C TYR A 134 -6.17 -1.75 12.93
N GLY A 135 -6.06 -3.07 12.82
CA GLY A 135 -4.77 -3.76 12.75
C GLY A 135 -3.98 -3.38 11.49
N THR A 136 -4.62 -3.48 10.33
CA THR A 136 -3.99 -3.15 9.04
C THR A 136 -3.77 -1.65 8.82
N TYR A 137 -4.57 -0.78 9.45
CA TYR A 137 -4.47 0.66 9.25
C TYR A 137 -3.22 1.25 9.92
N LEU A 138 -2.83 0.74 11.10
CA LEU A 138 -1.59 1.15 11.78
C LEU A 138 -0.35 0.75 10.97
N ASP A 139 -0.37 -0.46 10.40
CA ASP A 139 0.73 -0.99 9.58
C ASP A 139 0.92 -0.22 8.26
N VAL A 140 -0.16 0.31 7.66
CA VAL A 140 -0.13 0.96 6.35
C VAL A 140 0.02 2.48 6.43
N HIS A 141 -0.41 3.13 7.53
CA HIS A 141 -0.53 4.58 7.60
C HIS A 141 0.09 5.26 8.84
N PHE A 142 0.54 4.54 9.88
CA PHE A 142 1.08 5.13 11.13
C PHE A 142 2.50 4.73 11.52
N LEU A 143 3.20 3.86 10.77
CA LEU A 143 4.59 3.49 11.03
C LEU A 143 5.63 4.54 10.57
N VAL A 144 5.30 5.83 10.67
CA VAL A 144 6.26 6.93 10.46
C VAL A 144 6.24 7.83 11.71
N GLN A 145 7.11 7.51 12.66
CA GLN A 145 7.78 8.48 13.53
C GLN A 145 9.28 8.23 13.43
#